data_AF-M5T853-F1
#
_entry.id   AF-M5T853-F1
#
_cell.length_a   1.000
_cell.length_b   1.000
_cell.length_c   1.000
_cell.angle_alpha   90.00
_cell.angle_beta   90.00
_cell.angle_gamma   90.00
#
_symmetry.space_group_name_H-M   'P 1'
#
loop_
_entity.id
_entity.type
_entity.pdbx_description
1 polymer ?
#
loop_
_entity_poly.entity_id
_entity_poly.type
_entity_poly.pdbx_seq_one_letter_code
_entity_poly.pdbx_strand_id
1 'polypeptide(L)'
;MHPRNVSPELTRDDEPEIEVGRPIWWLDTAGWVWGIPSKLLLWDRRIDNHRITEPTIEAATDYMQSAELAHIKVRLNQYAPLKDFKRLKTNRTVAWPYRYTLGLLSVGGEAIFPGRLIGGDHFNPFTQTVHLYSNVPAIALHELAHAKDFARRKYPGTYGLIYLWTPLYHETVASRDVMDFLYARGDRAGIIEANRVLYPAYGTYIGSSLGPFAPSASMPIYYATVLSGHLNGRMLSREVDDHLREYQTLFASRVR
;
A
#
# COMPACT_ATOMS: atom_id res chain seq x y z
N MET A 1 21.23 2.32 11.13
CA MET A 1 20.58 2.08 9.82
C MET A 1 20.74 0.61 9.45
N HIS A 2 19.66 -0.11 9.14
CA HIS A 2 19.77 -1.45 8.55
C HIS A 2 20.10 -1.30 7.05
N PRO A 3 21.02 -2.10 6.50
CA PRO A 3 21.33 -2.07 5.08
C PRO A 3 20.09 -2.43 4.26
N ARG A 4 19.86 -1.69 3.18
CA ARG A 4 18.72 -1.87 2.29
C ARG A 4 19.12 -2.71 1.10
N ASN A 5 18.22 -3.60 0.69
CA ASN A 5 18.36 -4.43 -0.48
C ASN A 5 17.81 -3.67 -1.69
N VAL A 6 18.73 -2.99 -2.38
CA VAL A 6 18.43 -2.16 -3.55
C VAL A 6 19.06 -2.82 -4.77
N SER A 7 18.31 -2.89 -5.88
CA SER A 7 18.88 -3.32 -7.16
C SER A 7 19.60 -2.12 -7.79
N PRO A 8 20.93 -2.15 -7.95
CA PRO A 8 21.64 -1.06 -8.62
C PRO A 8 21.17 -0.84 -10.07
N GLU A 9 20.64 -1.89 -10.70
CA GLU A 9 20.10 -1.83 -12.05
C GLU A 9 18.77 -1.07 -12.13
N LEU A 10 17.99 -1.05 -11.05
CA LEU A 10 16.75 -0.27 -10.99
C LEU A 10 17.02 1.21 -10.69
N THR A 11 18.06 1.53 -9.94
CA THR A 11 18.46 2.92 -9.68
C THR A 11 19.22 3.58 -10.83
N ARG A 12 19.76 2.78 -11.75
CA ARG A 12 20.42 3.24 -12.98
C ARG A 12 19.45 3.45 -14.15
N ASP A 13 18.18 3.06 -14.00
CA ASP A 13 17.17 3.30 -15.02
C ASP A 13 16.76 4.78 -14.92
N ASP A 14 16.98 5.56 -15.98
CA ASP A 14 16.68 7.01 -16.01
C ASP A 14 15.16 7.32 -16.03
N GLU A 15 14.32 6.34 -15.71
CA GLU A 15 12.87 6.50 -15.68
C GLU A 15 12.44 7.19 -14.36
N PRO A 16 11.53 8.17 -14.41
CA PRO A 16 11.11 8.92 -13.22
C PRO A 16 10.47 8.00 -12.17
N GLU A 17 10.80 8.20 -10.90
CA GLU A 17 10.31 7.38 -9.78
C GLU A 17 8.79 7.30 -9.71
N ILE A 18 8.10 8.39 -10.06
CA ILE A 18 6.65 8.47 -10.12
C ILE A 18 6.21 8.69 -11.58
N GLU A 19 5.35 7.82 -12.09
CA GLU A 19 4.76 7.94 -13.43
C GLU A 19 3.24 8.00 -13.37
N VAL A 20 2.66 9.02 -14.01
CA VAL A 20 1.21 9.18 -14.16
C VAL A 20 0.75 8.58 -15.49
N GLY A 21 -0.29 7.75 -15.44
CA GLY A 21 -0.96 7.22 -16.62
C GLY A 21 -1.67 8.31 -17.41
N ARG A 22 -1.62 8.22 -18.75
CA ARG A 22 -2.42 9.13 -19.60
C ARG A 22 -3.91 8.95 -19.30
N PRO A 23 -4.71 10.03 -19.19
CA PRO A 23 -6.14 9.92 -18.94
C PRO A 23 -6.86 9.23 -20.11
N ILE A 24 -7.68 8.22 -19.82
CA ILE A 24 -8.49 7.48 -20.79
C ILE A 24 -9.91 7.41 -20.23
N TRP A 25 -10.73 8.39 -20.58
CA TRP A 25 -12.00 8.67 -19.91
C TRP A 25 -12.93 7.44 -19.79
N TRP A 26 -13.05 6.62 -20.84
CA TRP A 26 -13.97 5.46 -20.83
C TRP A 26 -13.44 4.34 -19.93
N LEU A 27 -12.13 4.13 -19.91
CA LEU A 27 -11.49 3.11 -19.09
C LEU A 27 -11.50 3.53 -17.62
N ASP A 28 -11.16 4.79 -17.36
CA ASP A 28 -11.14 5.35 -16.01
C ASP A 28 -12.57 5.44 -15.43
N THR A 29 -13.58 5.68 -16.27
CA THR A 29 -15.01 5.62 -15.86
C THR A 29 -15.43 4.19 -15.53
N ALA A 30 -15.06 3.22 -16.37
CA ALA A 30 -15.34 1.81 -16.10
C ALA A 30 -14.69 1.35 -14.79
N GLY A 31 -13.43 1.75 -14.55
CA GLY A 31 -12.74 1.47 -13.30
C GLY A 31 -13.41 2.13 -12.09
N TRP A 32 -13.84 3.39 -12.23
CA TRP A 32 -14.55 4.09 -11.16
C TRP A 32 -15.82 3.35 -10.74
N VAL A 33 -16.60 2.85 -11.73
CA VAL A 33 -17.81 2.04 -11.49
C VAL A 33 -17.44 0.72 -10.83
N TRP A 34 -16.40 0.04 -11.32
CA TRP A 34 -15.93 -1.21 -10.74
C TRP A 34 -15.51 -1.06 -9.27
N GLY A 35 -14.94 0.08 -8.91
CA GLY A 35 -14.55 0.39 -7.53
C GLY A 35 -15.69 0.81 -6.60
N ILE A 36 -16.95 0.84 -7.03
CA ILE A 36 -18.09 1.19 -6.15
C ILE A 36 -18.16 0.31 -4.89
N PRO A 37 -18.01 -1.02 -4.96
CA PRO A 37 -18.00 -1.88 -3.78
C PRO A 37 -16.94 -1.47 -2.75
N SER A 38 -15.69 -1.21 -3.19
CA SER A 38 -14.60 -0.75 -2.31
C SER A 38 -14.92 0.58 -1.64
N LYS A 39 -15.48 1.54 -2.40
CA LYS A 39 -15.90 2.86 -1.88
C LYS A 39 -16.96 2.73 -0.79
N LEU A 40 -17.92 1.82 -0.97
CA LEU A 40 -18.97 1.55 0.01
C LEU A 40 -18.41 0.82 1.24
N LEU A 41 -17.55 -0.17 1.03
CA LEU A 41 -16.95 -0.97 2.10
C LEU A 41 -16.09 -0.11 3.04
N LEU A 42 -15.32 0.82 2.47
CA LEU A 42 -14.36 1.65 3.20
C LEU A 42 -14.86 3.08 3.46
N TRP A 43 -16.11 3.39 3.12
CA TRP A 43 -16.74 4.70 3.36
C TRP A 43 -15.94 5.91 2.84
N ASP A 44 -15.21 5.74 1.74
CA ASP A 44 -14.44 6.80 1.10
C ASP A 44 -14.59 6.73 -0.42
N ARG A 45 -15.08 7.84 -1.01
CA ARG A 45 -15.34 7.94 -2.46
C ARG A 45 -14.06 8.06 -3.30
N ARG A 46 -12.93 8.34 -2.66
CA ARG A 46 -11.62 8.50 -3.29
C ARG A 46 -10.94 7.17 -3.59
N ILE A 47 -11.44 6.08 -3.02
CA ILE A 47 -10.93 4.72 -3.24
C ILE A 47 -11.29 4.24 -4.64
N ASP A 48 -10.34 3.66 -5.37
CA ASP A 48 -10.48 3.20 -6.76
C ASP A 48 -11.16 4.25 -7.64
N ASN A 49 -10.79 5.54 -7.46
CA ASN A 49 -11.42 6.63 -8.20
C ASN A 49 -10.71 6.93 -9.53
N HIS A 50 -9.53 6.33 -9.76
CA HIS A 50 -8.69 6.46 -10.94
C HIS A 50 -8.25 7.90 -11.26
N ARG A 51 -8.36 8.80 -10.28
CA ARG A 51 -7.99 10.20 -10.41
C ARG A 51 -7.19 10.64 -9.20
N ILE A 52 -5.88 10.51 -9.32
CA ILE A 52 -4.90 10.88 -8.29
C ILE A 52 -4.55 12.36 -8.41
N THR A 53 -4.52 13.05 -7.28
CA THR A 53 -4.33 14.51 -7.13
C THR A 53 -2.99 14.83 -6.46
N GLU A 54 -2.55 16.09 -6.53
CA GLU A 54 -1.25 16.50 -5.96
C GLU A 54 -1.04 16.07 -4.50
N PRO A 55 -2.01 16.18 -3.56
CA PRO A 55 -1.79 15.79 -2.17
C PRO A 55 -1.36 14.32 -1.98
N THR A 56 -1.89 13.39 -2.79
CA THR A 56 -1.49 11.99 -2.74
C THR A 56 -0.10 11.78 -3.33
N ILE A 57 0.24 12.53 -4.39
CA ILE A 57 1.57 12.50 -5.02
C ILE A 57 2.62 13.08 -4.09
N GLU A 58 2.33 14.19 -3.42
CA GLU A 58 3.18 14.84 -2.43
C GLU A 58 3.42 13.92 -1.24
N ALA A 59 2.38 13.31 -0.68
CA ALA A 59 2.52 12.35 0.42
C ALA A 59 3.40 11.16 0.02
N ALA A 60 3.20 10.61 -1.18
CA ALA A 60 4.02 9.53 -1.71
C ALA A 60 5.48 9.97 -1.87
N THR A 61 5.72 11.16 -2.44
CA THR A 61 7.06 11.72 -2.67
C THR A 61 7.79 11.96 -1.35
N ASP A 62 7.14 12.62 -0.38
CA ASP A 62 7.67 12.90 0.96
C ASP A 62 8.07 11.61 1.67
N TYR A 63 7.19 10.60 1.62
CA TYR A 63 7.47 9.32 2.23
C TYR A 63 8.62 8.61 1.54
N MET A 64 8.64 8.54 0.20
CA MET A 64 9.74 7.94 -0.56
C MET A 64 11.08 8.59 -0.23
N GLN A 65 11.14 9.91 -0.12
CA GLN A 65 12.36 10.64 0.25
C GLN A 65 12.79 10.30 1.69
N SER A 66 11.88 10.42 2.65
CA SER A 66 12.17 10.14 4.07
C SER A 66 12.59 8.68 4.31
N ALA A 67 12.01 7.79 3.52
CA ALA A 67 12.24 6.37 3.57
C ALA A 67 13.24 5.92 2.50
N GLU A 68 14.06 6.80 1.90
CA GLU A 68 15.05 6.61 0.81
C GLU A 68 14.70 5.51 -0.23
N LEU A 69 13.50 5.58 -0.80
CA LEU A 69 12.92 4.57 -1.70
C LEU A 69 13.18 4.88 -3.19
N ALA A 70 14.31 5.48 -3.54
CA ALA A 70 14.62 5.92 -4.92
C ALA A 70 14.60 4.81 -6.00
N HIS A 71 14.61 3.54 -5.59
CA HIS A 71 14.54 2.37 -6.48
C HIS A 71 13.11 1.87 -6.72
N ILE A 72 12.17 2.33 -5.91
CA ILE A 72 10.75 1.96 -6.00
C ILE A 72 10.11 2.81 -7.09
N LYS A 73 9.34 2.16 -7.96
CA LYS A 73 8.50 2.85 -8.94
C LYS A 73 7.11 3.05 -8.35
N VAL A 74 6.53 4.23 -8.50
CA VAL A 74 5.11 4.49 -8.20
C VAL A 74 4.38 4.77 -9.51
N ARG A 75 3.35 3.98 -9.79
CA ARG A 75 2.51 4.09 -10.98
C ARG A 75 1.12 4.58 -10.59
N LEU A 76 0.78 5.77 -11.07
CA LEU A 76 -0.48 6.45 -10.75
C LEU A 76 -1.46 6.25 -11.91
N ASN A 77 -2.49 5.42 -11.69
CA ASN A 77 -3.50 5.06 -12.69
C ASN A 77 -2.90 4.64 -14.06
N GLN A 78 -1.77 3.94 -14.05
CA GLN A 78 -1.04 3.56 -15.25
C GLN A 78 -1.12 2.05 -15.49
N TYR A 79 -1.43 1.67 -16.74
CA TYR A 79 -1.30 0.28 -17.20
C TYR A 79 -0.07 0.18 -18.11
N ALA A 80 0.98 -0.50 -17.65
CA ALA A 80 2.27 -0.58 -18.34
C ALA A 80 2.93 -1.98 -18.24
N PRO A 81 2.24 -3.07 -18.63
CA PRO A 81 2.69 -4.45 -18.39
C PRO A 81 4.06 -4.76 -18.99
N LEU A 82 4.42 -4.16 -20.13
CA LEU A 82 5.74 -4.33 -20.73
C LEU A 82 6.86 -3.68 -19.89
N LYS A 83 6.57 -2.53 -19.26
CA LYS A 83 7.52 -1.89 -18.32
C LYS A 83 7.63 -2.71 -17.04
N ASP A 84 6.53 -3.28 -16.55
CA ASP A 84 6.54 -4.16 -15.37
C ASP A 84 7.32 -5.44 -15.65
N PHE A 85 7.20 -6.02 -16.84
CA PHE A 85 8.02 -7.15 -17.27
C PHE A 85 9.51 -6.78 -17.42
N LYS A 86 9.83 -5.59 -17.94
CA LYS A 86 11.21 -5.06 -17.95
C LYS A 86 11.74 -4.98 -16.51
N ARG A 87 11.00 -4.36 -15.59
CA ARG A 87 11.37 -4.22 -14.18
C ARG A 87 11.52 -5.57 -13.49
N LEU A 88 10.65 -6.54 -13.77
CA LEU A 88 10.77 -7.90 -13.26
C LEU A 88 12.15 -8.48 -13.60
N LYS A 89 12.56 -8.42 -14.87
CA LYS A 89 13.87 -8.92 -15.31
C LYS A 89 15.04 -8.13 -14.72
N THR A 90 14.88 -6.82 -14.57
CA THR A 90 15.92 -5.92 -14.06
C THR A 90 16.14 -6.09 -12.56
N ASN A 91 15.09 -6.34 -11.78
CA ASN A 91 15.18 -6.50 -10.33
C ASN A 91 16.04 -7.72 -9.95
N ARG A 92 17.21 -7.45 -9.36
CA ARG A 92 18.17 -8.44 -8.87
C ARG A 92 18.10 -8.65 -7.35
N THR A 93 17.27 -7.90 -6.63
CA THR A 93 17.05 -8.12 -5.19
C THR A 93 16.27 -9.41 -4.92
N VAL A 94 15.47 -9.86 -5.89
CA VAL A 94 14.72 -11.12 -5.84
C VAL A 94 15.48 -12.20 -6.59
N ALA A 95 15.71 -13.33 -5.92
CA ALA A 95 16.37 -14.47 -6.54
C ALA A 95 15.58 -15.03 -7.74
N TRP A 96 16.30 -15.55 -8.73
CA TRP A 96 15.72 -15.99 -10.00
C TRP A 96 14.55 -16.98 -9.88
N PRO A 97 14.50 -17.95 -8.93
CA PRO A 97 13.38 -18.88 -8.85
C PRO A 97 12.08 -18.16 -8.54
N TYR A 98 12.08 -17.25 -7.55
CA TYR A 98 10.88 -16.48 -7.18
C TYR A 98 10.48 -15.50 -8.28
N ARG A 99 11.46 -14.84 -8.89
CA ARG A 99 11.23 -13.88 -9.97
C ARG A 99 10.56 -14.52 -11.19
N TYR A 100 10.99 -15.71 -11.59
CA TYR A 100 10.45 -16.40 -12.77
C TYR A 100 9.34 -17.42 -12.46
N THR A 101 8.87 -17.47 -11.21
CA THR A 101 7.66 -18.23 -10.84
C THR A 101 6.60 -17.25 -10.35
N LEU A 102 6.64 -16.89 -9.07
CA LEU A 102 5.72 -15.96 -8.44
C LEU A 102 5.71 -14.59 -9.14
N GLY A 103 6.87 -14.09 -9.55
CA GLY A 103 6.96 -12.81 -10.25
C GLY A 103 6.33 -12.81 -11.65
N LEU A 104 6.47 -13.90 -12.42
CA LEU A 104 5.76 -14.03 -13.69
C LEU A 104 4.25 -14.18 -13.51
N LEU A 105 3.81 -14.91 -12.48
CA LEU A 105 2.39 -15.03 -12.16
C LEU A 105 1.79 -13.68 -11.74
N SER A 106 2.51 -12.91 -10.92
CA SER A 106 2.08 -11.56 -10.50
C SER A 106 1.99 -10.59 -11.68
N VAL A 107 3.07 -10.43 -12.46
CA VAL A 107 3.06 -9.53 -13.64
C VAL A 107 2.06 -9.99 -14.69
N GLY A 108 1.93 -11.29 -14.91
CA GLY A 108 0.93 -11.87 -15.83
C GLY A 108 -0.50 -11.64 -15.36
N GLY A 109 -0.75 -11.79 -14.05
CA GLY A 109 -2.04 -11.50 -13.43
C GLY A 109 -2.42 -10.02 -13.58
N GLU A 110 -1.50 -9.10 -13.27
CA GLU A 110 -1.68 -7.65 -13.45
C GLU A 110 -1.88 -7.26 -14.92
N ALA A 111 -1.27 -8.00 -15.86
CA ALA A 111 -1.48 -7.77 -17.29
C ALA A 111 -2.89 -8.21 -17.74
N ILE A 112 -3.40 -9.35 -17.25
CA ILE A 112 -4.72 -9.90 -17.61
C ILE A 112 -5.85 -9.13 -16.89
N PHE A 113 -5.63 -8.79 -15.63
CA PHE A 113 -6.58 -8.09 -14.77
C PHE A 113 -5.99 -6.71 -14.41
N PRO A 114 -6.07 -5.73 -15.32
CA PRO A 114 -5.44 -4.43 -15.12
C PRO A 114 -6.07 -3.72 -13.93
N GLY A 115 -5.25 -3.38 -12.92
CA GLY A 115 -5.72 -2.57 -11.78
C GLY A 115 -6.31 -1.22 -12.20
N ARG A 116 -5.94 -0.71 -13.38
CA ARG A 116 -6.58 0.46 -13.99
C ARG A 116 -8.09 0.28 -14.24
N LEU A 117 -8.56 -0.95 -14.37
CA LEU A 117 -9.97 -1.30 -14.47
C LEU A 117 -10.51 -1.88 -13.15
N ILE A 118 -9.80 -2.81 -12.53
CA ILE A 118 -10.34 -3.53 -11.36
C ILE A 118 -10.09 -2.82 -10.02
N GLY A 119 -9.27 -1.76 -10.02
CA GLY A 119 -8.80 -1.09 -8.81
C GLY A 119 -7.77 -1.92 -8.04
N GLY A 120 -7.69 -1.67 -6.74
CA GLY A 120 -6.80 -2.38 -5.84
C GLY A 120 -5.39 -1.82 -5.88
N ASP A 121 -5.15 -0.77 -5.10
CA ASP A 121 -3.81 -0.30 -4.80
C ASP A 121 -2.98 -1.44 -4.20
N HIS A 122 -1.75 -1.60 -4.66
CA HIS A 122 -0.86 -2.65 -4.15
C HIS A 122 0.60 -2.38 -4.47
N PHE A 123 1.47 -2.91 -3.62
CA PHE A 123 2.89 -3.08 -3.88
C PHE A 123 3.19 -4.46 -4.50
N ASN A 124 3.84 -4.46 -5.66
CA ASN A 124 4.41 -5.66 -6.28
C ASN A 124 5.90 -5.82 -5.88
N PRO A 125 6.24 -6.79 -5.02
CA PRO A 125 7.62 -6.98 -4.55
C PRO A 125 8.57 -7.51 -5.61
N PHE A 126 8.05 -8.14 -6.68
CA PHE A 126 8.87 -8.73 -7.75
C PHE A 126 9.36 -7.68 -8.74
N THR A 127 8.58 -6.63 -8.96
CA THR A 127 8.94 -5.50 -9.83
C THR A 127 9.40 -4.26 -9.04
N GLN A 128 9.29 -4.29 -7.72
CA GLN A 128 9.50 -3.12 -6.84
C GLN A 128 8.68 -1.92 -7.32
N THR A 129 7.38 -2.16 -7.53
CA THR A 129 6.44 -1.17 -8.05
C THR A 129 5.23 -1.05 -7.12
N VAL A 130 4.89 0.17 -6.75
CA VAL A 130 3.60 0.51 -6.15
C VAL A 130 2.64 0.94 -7.26
N HIS A 131 1.48 0.31 -7.34
CA HIS A 131 0.40 0.67 -8.24
C HIS A 131 -0.69 1.37 -7.44
N LEU A 132 -1.01 2.61 -7.79
CA LEU A 132 -2.06 3.39 -7.14
C LEU A 132 -3.20 3.71 -8.10
N TYR A 133 -4.42 3.49 -7.63
CA TYR A 133 -5.70 3.78 -8.28
C TYR A 133 -6.63 4.60 -7.38
N SER A 134 -6.35 4.65 -6.08
CA SER A 134 -7.06 5.46 -5.09
C SER A 134 -6.39 6.82 -4.87
N ASN A 135 -7.20 7.86 -4.73
CA ASN A 135 -6.74 9.20 -4.37
C ASN A 135 -6.76 9.43 -2.86
N VAL A 136 -6.03 8.59 -2.13
CA VAL A 136 -5.99 8.61 -0.66
C VAL A 136 -4.52 8.58 -0.21
N PRO A 137 -3.97 9.70 0.31
CA PRO A 137 -2.61 9.75 0.84
C PRO A 137 -2.26 8.57 1.76
N ALA A 138 -3.12 8.23 2.72
CA ALA A 138 -2.88 7.11 3.63
C ALA A 138 -2.67 5.76 2.93
N ILE A 139 -3.35 5.49 1.81
CA ILE A 139 -3.15 4.27 1.00
C ILE A 139 -1.80 4.31 0.29
N ALA A 140 -1.44 5.45 -0.30
CA ALA A 140 -0.13 5.61 -0.94
C ALA A 140 1.02 5.38 0.05
N LEU A 141 0.90 5.92 1.27
CA LEU A 141 1.86 5.67 2.36
C LEU A 141 1.92 4.19 2.74
N HIS A 142 0.77 3.52 2.81
CA HIS A 142 0.67 2.09 3.17
C HIS A 142 1.38 1.18 2.16
N GLU A 143 1.15 1.41 0.85
CA GLU A 143 1.84 0.63 -0.18
C GLU A 143 3.35 0.90 -0.22
N LEU A 144 3.75 2.15 0.04
CA LEU A 144 5.17 2.48 0.18
C LEU A 144 5.78 1.90 1.46
N ALA A 145 5.00 1.72 2.52
CA ALA A 145 5.44 1.05 3.73
C ALA A 145 5.69 -0.45 3.49
N HIS A 146 4.86 -1.12 2.68
CA HIS A 146 5.19 -2.45 2.17
C HIS A 146 6.51 -2.44 1.38
N ALA A 147 6.71 -1.46 0.49
CA ALA A 147 7.94 -1.33 -0.28
C ALA A 147 9.19 -1.15 0.62
N LYS A 148 9.09 -0.27 1.62
CA LYS A 148 10.13 -0.05 2.64
C LYS A 148 10.44 -1.31 3.43
N ASP A 149 9.42 -2.07 3.79
CA ASP A 149 9.61 -3.30 4.53
C ASP A 149 10.34 -4.37 3.70
N PHE A 150 9.91 -4.59 2.46
CA PHE A 150 10.60 -5.50 1.53
C PHE A 150 12.05 -5.06 1.25
N ALA A 151 12.29 -3.75 1.08
CA ALA A 151 13.62 -3.20 0.86
C ALA A 151 14.56 -3.43 2.06
N ARG A 152 14.06 -3.72 3.26
CA ARG A 152 14.88 -4.04 4.44
C ARG A 152 15.19 -5.53 4.58
N ARG A 153 14.62 -6.40 3.74
CA ARG A 153 14.79 -7.86 3.86
C ARG A 153 16.04 -8.34 3.15
N LYS A 154 16.79 -9.22 3.82
CA LYS A 154 17.95 -9.90 3.23
C LYS A 154 17.56 -10.79 2.04
N TYR A 155 16.39 -11.44 2.12
CA TYR A 155 15.85 -12.32 1.08
C TYR A 155 14.42 -11.92 0.68
N PRO A 156 14.24 -10.83 -0.12
CA PRO A 156 12.92 -10.33 -0.48
C PRO A 156 12.03 -11.37 -1.19
N GLY A 157 12.60 -12.26 -2.01
CA GLY A 157 11.85 -13.33 -2.68
C GLY A 157 11.26 -14.36 -1.72
N THR A 158 12.06 -14.83 -0.75
CA THR A 158 11.57 -15.74 0.31
C THR A 158 10.56 -15.04 1.21
N TYR A 159 10.79 -13.76 1.52
CA TYR A 159 9.85 -12.94 2.26
C TYR A 159 8.51 -12.82 1.52
N GLY A 160 8.53 -12.59 0.20
CA GLY A 160 7.35 -12.58 -0.66
C GLY A 160 6.60 -13.92 -0.73
N LEU A 161 7.29 -15.05 -0.57
CA LEU A 161 6.61 -16.35 -0.43
C LEU A 161 5.89 -16.45 0.92
N ILE A 162 6.52 -16.05 2.02
CA ILE A 162 5.92 -16.04 3.36
C ILE A 162 4.73 -15.07 3.42
N TYR A 163 4.80 -13.99 2.65
CA TYR A 163 3.73 -12.99 2.51
C TYR A 163 2.38 -13.60 2.19
N LEU A 164 2.35 -14.60 1.31
CA LEU A 164 1.12 -15.29 0.91
C LEU A 164 0.38 -15.97 2.08
N TRP A 165 1.09 -16.29 3.17
CA TRP A 165 0.56 -17.04 4.31
C TRP A 165 0.38 -16.20 5.57
N THR A 166 0.93 -14.99 5.59
CA THR A 166 0.94 -14.14 6.80
C THR A 166 0.46 -12.71 6.53
N PRO A 167 -0.65 -12.51 5.79
CA PRO A 167 -1.09 -11.18 5.37
C PRO A 167 -1.26 -10.23 6.57
N LEU A 168 -1.88 -10.67 7.67
CA LEU A 168 -2.08 -9.85 8.87
C LEU A 168 -0.77 -9.29 9.46
N TYR A 169 0.31 -10.05 9.40
CA TYR A 169 1.61 -9.58 9.88
C TYR A 169 2.12 -8.41 9.02
N HIS A 170 2.05 -8.56 7.69
CA HIS A 170 2.52 -7.53 6.76
C HIS A 170 1.66 -6.27 6.80
N GLU A 171 0.34 -6.43 6.87
CA GLU A 171 -0.60 -5.31 7.02
C GLU A 171 -0.37 -4.56 8.33
N THR A 172 -0.04 -5.28 9.41
CA THR A 172 0.32 -4.66 10.70
C THR A 172 1.61 -3.85 10.59
N VAL A 173 2.64 -4.41 9.94
CA VAL A 173 3.94 -3.75 9.77
C VAL A 173 3.79 -2.48 8.94
N ALA A 174 3.10 -2.56 7.80
CA ALA A 174 2.85 -1.41 6.93
C ALA A 174 2.02 -0.33 7.64
N SER A 175 0.90 -0.71 8.26
CA SER A 175 0.02 0.23 8.97
C SER A 175 0.76 0.96 10.10
N ARG A 176 1.56 0.24 10.89
CA ARG A 176 2.36 0.85 11.98
C ARG A 176 3.38 1.83 11.46
N ASP A 177 4.07 1.49 10.37
CA ASP A 177 5.08 2.39 9.80
C ASP A 177 4.45 3.68 9.24
N VAL A 178 3.25 3.59 8.64
CA VAL A 178 2.46 4.77 8.25
C VAL A 178 2.11 5.63 9.47
N MET A 179 1.59 5.01 10.54
CA MET A 179 1.24 5.75 11.75
C MET A 179 2.48 6.41 12.36
N ASP A 180 3.61 5.69 12.47
CA ASP A 180 4.86 6.22 13.00
C ASP A 180 5.35 7.43 12.18
N PHE A 181 5.26 7.36 10.85
CA PHE A 181 5.62 8.46 9.95
C PHE A 181 4.73 9.70 10.19
N LEU A 182 3.41 9.50 10.34
CA LEU A 182 2.46 10.58 10.53
C LEU A 182 2.57 11.21 11.93
N TYR A 183 2.74 10.40 12.98
CA TYR A 183 2.97 10.86 14.36
C TYR A 183 4.28 11.64 14.48
N ALA A 184 5.37 11.16 13.86
CA ALA A 184 6.66 11.86 13.86
C ALA A 184 6.59 13.26 13.23
N ARG A 185 5.68 13.45 12.28
CA ARG A 185 5.43 14.74 11.61
C ARG A 185 4.38 15.61 12.31
N GLY A 186 3.70 15.08 13.33
CA GLY A 186 2.55 15.73 13.94
C GLY A 186 1.39 15.94 12.95
N ASP A 187 1.29 15.12 11.91
CA ASP A 187 0.27 15.26 10.87
C ASP A 187 -1.08 14.75 11.34
N ARG A 188 -1.79 15.60 12.09
CA ARG A 188 -3.12 15.32 12.62
C ARG A 188 -4.12 14.89 11.53
N ALA A 189 -4.11 15.55 10.38
CA ALA A 189 -5.06 15.27 9.31
C ALA A 189 -4.77 13.89 8.68
N GLY A 190 -3.50 13.60 8.41
CA GLY A 190 -3.04 12.31 7.94
C GLY A 190 -3.35 11.18 8.93
N ILE A 191 -3.16 11.38 10.23
CA ILE A 191 -3.50 10.39 11.28
C ILE A 191 -5.00 10.07 11.25
N ILE A 192 -5.86 11.08 11.15
CA ILE A 192 -7.31 10.87 11.06
C ILE A 192 -7.68 10.13 9.79
N GLU A 193 -7.07 10.46 8.65
CA GLU A 193 -7.29 9.76 7.39
C GLU A 193 -6.85 8.30 7.48
N ALA A 194 -5.62 8.04 7.95
CA ALA A 194 -5.09 6.70 8.13
C ALA A 194 -5.96 5.88 9.09
N ASN A 195 -6.42 6.46 10.20
CA ASN A 195 -7.33 5.79 11.11
C ASN A 195 -8.64 5.38 10.44
N ARG A 196 -9.20 6.25 9.59
CA ARG A 196 -10.50 6.01 8.93
C ARG A 196 -10.41 5.04 7.76
N VAL A 197 -9.24 4.85 7.16
CA VAL A 197 -9.07 4.02 5.96
C VAL A 197 -8.37 2.71 6.29
N LEU A 198 -7.26 2.75 7.03
CA LEU A 198 -6.42 1.56 7.27
C LEU A 198 -7.05 0.59 8.27
N TYR A 199 -7.75 1.06 9.32
CA TYR A 199 -8.43 0.15 10.26
C TYR A 199 -9.55 -0.69 9.63
N PRO A 200 -10.52 -0.12 8.87
CA PRO A 200 -11.51 -0.95 8.19
C PRO A 200 -10.89 -1.82 7.09
N ALA A 201 -9.86 -1.35 6.38
CA ALA A 201 -9.10 -2.18 5.45
C ALA A 201 -8.44 -3.37 6.15
N TYR A 202 -7.78 -3.16 7.29
CA TYR A 202 -7.23 -4.21 8.15
C TYR A 202 -8.32 -5.21 8.60
N GLY A 203 -9.52 -4.72 8.89
CA GLY A 203 -10.70 -5.53 9.18
C GLY A 203 -11.02 -6.55 8.07
N THR A 204 -10.84 -6.19 6.79
CA THR A 204 -11.05 -7.13 5.67
C THR A 204 -10.10 -8.33 5.75
N TYR A 205 -8.84 -8.12 6.16
CA TYR A 205 -7.85 -9.17 6.31
C TYR A 205 -8.16 -10.08 7.52
N ILE A 206 -8.63 -9.51 8.63
CA ILE A 206 -9.08 -10.31 9.79
C ILE A 206 -10.26 -11.19 9.37
N GLY A 207 -11.27 -10.58 8.74
CA GLY A 207 -12.47 -11.25 8.29
C GLY A 207 -12.17 -12.42 7.35
N SER A 208 -11.35 -12.17 6.32
CA SER A 208 -10.93 -13.22 5.37
C SER A 208 -10.08 -14.31 6.02
N SER A 209 -9.24 -13.97 7.00
CA SER A 209 -8.42 -14.97 7.71
C SER A 209 -9.25 -15.87 8.64
N LEU A 210 -10.34 -15.34 9.21
CA LEU A 210 -11.23 -16.08 10.10
C LEU A 210 -12.30 -16.90 9.35
N GLY A 211 -12.67 -16.48 8.14
CA GLY A 211 -13.72 -17.11 7.32
C GLY A 211 -13.61 -18.64 7.18
N PRO A 212 -12.42 -19.21 6.91
CA PRO A 212 -12.24 -20.66 6.80
C PRO A 212 -12.59 -21.45 8.07
N PHE A 213 -12.51 -20.84 9.26
CA PHE A 213 -12.82 -21.50 10.53
C PHE A 213 -14.31 -21.50 10.86
N ALA A 214 -15.11 -20.67 10.18
CA ALA A 214 -16.56 -20.63 10.30
C ALA A 214 -17.22 -20.36 8.94
N PRO A 215 -17.18 -21.32 7.99
CA PRO A 215 -17.59 -21.06 6.60
C PRO A 215 -19.02 -20.52 6.46
N SER A 216 -19.96 -21.03 7.26
CA SER A 216 -21.37 -20.59 7.27
C SER A 216 -21.56 -19.15 7.79
N ALA A 217 -20.59 -18.62 8.55
CA ALA A 217 -20.61 -17.28 9.10
C ALA A 217 -19.53 -16.37 8.47
N SER A 218 -18.84 -16.83 7.42
CA SER A 218 -17.71 -16.12 6.80
C SER A 218 -18.06 -14.68 6.38
N MET A 219 -19.16 -14.48 5.65
CA MET A 219 -19.61 -13.16 5.22
C MET A 219 -20.04 -12.25 6.40
N PRO A 220 -20.86 -12.72 7.37
CA PRO A 220 -21.11 -11.97 8.60
C PRO A 220 -19.84 -11.57 9.35
N ILE A 221 -18.87 -12.48 9.50
CA ILE A 221 -17.58 -12.22 10.16
C ILE A 221 -16.78 -11.16 9.39
N TYR A 222 -16.73 -11.26 8.06
CA TYR A 222 -16.07 -10.28 7.21
C TYR A 222 -16.65 -8.88 7.40
N TYR A 223 -17.96 -8.71 7.30
CA TYR A 223 -18.56 -7.39 7.49
C TYR A 223 -18.47 -6.90 8.94
N ALA A 224 -18.60 -7.79 9.93
CA ALA A 224 -18.47 -7.41 11.34
C ALA A 224 -17.06 -6.88 11.67
N THR A 225 -16.02 -7.51 11.12
CA THR A 225 -14.62 -7.07 11.32
C THR A 225 -14.34 -5.75 10.62
N VAL A 226 -14.85 -5.54 9.41
CA VAL A 226 -14.77 -4.23 8.71
C VAL A 226 -15.50 -3.12 9.49
N LEU A 227 -16.73 -3.38 9.94
CA LEU A 227 -17.49 -2.44 10.77
C LEU A 227 -16.77 -2.12 12.08
N SER A 228 -16.19 -3.13 12.72
CA SER A 228 -15.38 -2.94 13.93
C SER A 228 -14.15 -2.06 13.65
N GLY A 229 -13.48 -2.26 12.51
CA GLY A 229 -12.38 -1.40 12.05
C GLY A 229 -12.81 0.05 11.86
N HIS A 230 -13.97 0.29 11.25
CA HIS A 230 -14.54 1.64 11.13
C HIS A 230 -14.84 2.30 12.47
N LEU A 231 -15.45 1.55 13.40
CA LEU A 231 -15.76 2.07 14.74
C LEU A 231 -14.48 2.44 15.48
N ASN A 232 -13.49 1.54 15.48
CA ASN A 232 -12.21 1.76 16.13
C ASN A 232 -11.45 2.95 15.52
N GLY A 233 -11.36 3.01 14.18
CA GLY A 233 -10.73 4.13 13.48
C GLY A 233 -11.37 5.47 13.81
N ARG A 234 -12.71 5.53 13.93
CA ARG A 234 -13.41 6.76 14.35
C ARG A 234 -13.20 7.10 15.83
N MET A 235 -13.13 6.11 16.71
CA MET A 235 -12.82 6.33 18.13
C MET A 235 -11.43 6.93 18.28
N LEU A 236 -10.41 6.30 17.69
CA LEU A 236 -9.03 6.80 17.69
C LEU A 236 -8.92 8.19 17.06
N SER A 237 -9.70 8.46 16.00
CA SER A 237 -9.76 9.79 15.37
C SER A 237 -10.25 10.91 16.31
N ARG A 238 -11.04 10.59 17.33
CA ARG A 238 -11.53 11.58 18.33
C ARG A 238 -10.46 11.93 19.36
N GLU A 239 -9.55 11.00 19.62
CA GLU A 239 -8.51 11.09 20.66
C GLU A 239 -7.14 11.48 20.07
N VAL A 240 -7.06 11.81 18.77
CA VAL A 240 -5.79 12.11 18.08
C VAL A 240 -5.01 13.23 18.75
N ASP A 241 -5.68 14.26 19.27
CA ASP A 241 -5.01 15.38 19.93
C ASP A 241 -4.35 14.95 21.25
N ASP A 242 -4.94 14.02 21.99
CA ASP A 242 -4.34 13.41 23.17
C ASP A 242 -3.16 12.51 22.80
N HIS A 243 -3.34 11.63 21.79
CA HIS A 243 -2.27 10.75 21.32
C HIS A 243 -1.06 11.50 20.77
N LEU A 244 -1.28 12.60 20.03
CA LEU A 244 -0.21 13.45 19.54
C LEU A 244 0.57 14.11 20.69
N ARG A 245 -0.13 14.62 21.71
CA ARG A 245 0.51 15.19 22.91
C ARG A 245 1.31 14.14 23.66
N GLU A 246 0.76 12.94 23.84
CA GLU A 246 1.45 11.84 24.50
C GLU A 246 2.72 11.44 23.72
N TYR A 247 2.60 11.25 22.41
CA TYR A 247 3.73 10.94 21.54
C TYR A 247 4.82 12.01 21.65
N GLN A 248 4.46 13.28 21.52
CA GLN A 248 5.41 14.39 21.66
C GLN A 248 6.06 14.40 23.04
N THR A 249 5.33 14.12 24.12
CA THR A 249 5.87 14.07 25.47
C THR A 249 6.88 12.94 25.64
N LEU A 250 6.54 11.74 25.15
CA LEU A 250 7.41 10.56 25.21
C LEU A 250 8.70 10.75 24.41
N PHE A 251 8.63 11.34 23.22
CA PHE A 251 9.78 11.46 22.32
C PHE A 251 10.53 12.80 22.40
N ALA A 252 9.94 13.88 22.92
CA ALA A 252 10.66 15.11 23.24
C ALA A 252 11.70 14.91 24.37
N SER A 253 11.49 13.89 25.23
CA SER A 253 12.45 13.52 26.28
C SER A 253 13.74 12.86 25.75
N ARG A 254 13.77 12.41 24.48
CA ARG A 254 14.94 11.76 23.86
C ARG A 254 15.88 12.74 23.13
N VAL A 255 15.56 14.03 23.10
CA VAL A 255 16.34 15.07 22.41
C VAL A 255 17.11 15.96 23.41
N ARG A 256 17.24 15.54 24.68
CA ARG A 256 18.13 16.17 25.67
C ARG A 256 19.27 15.25 26.04
#